data_AF-F0S6N4-F1
#
_entry.id   AF-F0S6N4-F1
#
_cell.length_a   1.000
_cell.length_b   1.000
_cell.length_c   1.000
_cell.angle_alpha   90.00
_cell.angle_beta   90.00
_cell.angle_gamma   90.00
#
_symmetry.space_group_name_H-M   'P 1'
#
loop_
_entity.id
_entity.type
_entity.pdbx_description
1 polymer ?
#
loop_
_entity_poly.entity_id
_entity_poly.type
_entity_poly.pdbx_seq_one_letter_code
_entity_poly.pdbx_strand_id
1 'polypeptide(L)'
;MHQFFKVLKISIIVLAVLWLTMRIILLLFGYHQKGNVLSNEAVFDIYFNSDSLYIDSYFGLPNGTFNKDEHVIVCKLPVNTRNSTPKYLDVKLGLDSIDCSDEYTGKSYFKFDNSVLNKNECKLLIVSKNEGGIIEKEKQTMRTFNEWGTSSKRILARKTIEIPYKKKKINRLVVSWRGGYEYCR
;
A
#
# COMPACT_ATOMS: atom_id res chain seq x y z
N MET A 1 -32.62 -27.72 45.68
CA MET A 1 -31.80 -28.24 44.54
C MET A 1 -32.42 -27.95 43.17
N HIS A 2 -33.72 -28.20 42.96
CA HIS A 2 -34.37 -28.02 41.65
C HIS A 2 -34.38 -26.56 41.11
N GLN A 3 -34.50 -25.57 41.99
CA GLN A 3 -34.52 -24.15 41.64
C GLN A 3 -33.16 -23.63 41.15
N PHE A 4 -32.06 -24.17 41.70
CA PHE A 4 -30.70 -23.84 41.28
C PHE A 4 -30.41 -24.30 39.84
N PHE A 5 -30.85 -25.51 39.47
CA PHE A 5 -30.74 -26.02 38.11
C PHE A 5 -31.54 -25.21 37.07
N LYS A 6 -32.67 -24.61 37.47
CA LYS A 6 -33.45 -23.72 36.60
C LYS A 6 -32.71 -22.41 36.34
N VAL A 7 -32.15 -21.80 37.39
CA VAL A 7 -31.36 -20.56 37.27
C VAL A 7 -30.10 -20.79 36.43
N LEU A 8 -29.38 -21.90 36.65
CA LEU A 8 -28.19 -22.25 35.87
C LEU A 8 -28.48 -22.41 34.38
N LYS A 9 -29.58 -23.10 34.01
CA LYS A 9 -29.99 -23.27 32.62
C LYS A 9 -30.31 -21.92 31.95
N ILE A 10 -31.00 -21.03 32.66
CA ILE A 10 -31.32 -19.69 32.14
C ILE A 10 -30.04 -18.88 31.93
N SER A 11 -29.09 -18.91 32.87
CA SER A 11 -27.81 -18.21 32.74
C SER A 11 -26.99 -18.69 31.53
N ILE A 12 -26.94 -19.99 31.27
CA ILE A 12 -26.24 -20.56 30.10
C ILE A 12 -26.88 -20.08 28.78
N ILE A 13 -28.21 -20.04 28.72
CA ILE A 13 -28.94 -19.56 27.53
C ILE A 13 -28.63 -18.08 27.28
N VAL A 14 -28.67 -17.25 28.33
CA VAL A 14 -28.35 -15.82 28.21
C VAL A 14 -26.91 -15.61 27.73
N LEU A 15 -25.95 -16.36 28.27
CA LEU A 15 -24.54 -16.32 27.84
C LEU A 15 -24.37 -16.75 26.38
N ALA A 16 -25.07 -17.81 25.95
CA ALA A 16 -25.01 -18.29 24.57
C ALA A 16 -25.58 -17.25 23.59
N VAL A 17 -26.70 -16.60 23.95
CA VAL A 17 -27.30 -15.54 23.14
C VAL A 17 -26.38 -14.32 23.06
N LEU A 18 -25.80 -13.87 24.18
CA LEU A 18 -24.83 -12.76 24.20
C LEU A 18 -23.58 -13.06 23.37
N TRP A 19 -23.08 -14.29 23.42
CA TRP A 19 -21.93 -14.70 22.62
C TRP A 19 -22.25 -14.69 21.11
N LEU A 20 -23.43 -15.18 20.73
CA LEU A 20 -23.90 -15.18 19.35
C LEU A 20 -24.09 -13.75 18.82
N THR A 21 -24.70 -12.86 19.59
CA THR A 21 -24.88 -11.46 19.16
C THR A 21 -23.55 -10.75 18.99
N MET A 22 -22.60 -10.93 19.92
CA MET A 22 -21.24 -10.39 19.78
C MET A 22 -20.51 -10.94 18.54
N ARG A 23 -20.66 -12.24 18.23
CA ARG A 23 -20.11 -12.86 17.01
C ARG A 23 -20.68 -12.25 15.74
N ILE A 24 -22.00 -12.04 15.68
CA ILE A 24 -22.66 -11.43 14.51
C ILE A 24 -22.22 -9.98 14.34
N ILE A 25 -22.15 -9.23 15.43
CA ILE A 25 -21.68 -7.84 15.45
C ILE A 25 -20.22 -7.76 14.96
N LEU A 26 -19.34 -8.63 15.44
CA LEU A 26 -17.94 -8.73 14.98
C LEU A 26 -17.83 -9.08 13.50
N LEU A 27 -18.68 -9.98 12.99
CA LEU A 27 -18.74 -10.34 11.56
C LEU A 27 -19.16 -9.14 10.70
N LEU A 28 -20.19 -8.41 11.12
CA LEU A 28 -20.68 -7.23 10.40
C LEU A 28 -19.64 -6.10 10.41
N PHE A 29 -19.04 -5.79 11.57
CA PHE A 29 -17.98 -4.79 11.65
C PHE A 29 -16.71 -5.19 10.89
N GLY A 30 -16.38 -6.49 10.84
CA GLY A 30 -15.30 -7.00 10.01
C GLY A 30 -15.54 -6.79 8.52
N TYR A 31 -16.78 -6.92 8.06
CA TYR A 31 -17.17 -6.65 6.67
C TYR A 31 -17.15 -5.15 6.32
N HIS A 32 -17.51 -4.29 7.27
CA HIS A 32 -17.52 -2.82 7.09
C HIS A 32 -16.14 -2.17 7.06
N GLN A 33 -15.04 -2.90 7.30
CA GLN A 33 -13.69 -2.38 7.05
C GLN A 33 -13.29 -2.37 5.56
N LYS A 34 -14.18 -2.80 4.66
CA LYS A 34 -14.16 -2.40 3.24
C LYS A 34 -14.49 -0.91 3.13
N GLY A 35 -13.51 -0.06 3.45
CA GLY A 35 -13.67 1.38 3.35
C GLY A 35 -13.76 1.80 1.89
N ASN A 36 -14.78 2.55 1.49
CA ASN A 36 -14.77 3.13 0.15
C ASN A 36 -13.67 4.21 0.04
N VAL A 37 -13.05 4.32 -1.14
CA VAL A 37 -12.22 5.48 -1.49
C VAL A 37 -13.16 6.67 -1.71
N LEU A 38 -13.01 7.74 -0.92
CA LEU A 38 -13.87 8.92 -1.02
C LEU A 38 -13.64 9.65 -2.35
N SER A 39 -14.59 10.52 -2.73
CA SER A 39 -14.56 11.25 -4.01
C SER A 39 -13.35 12.18 -4.18
N ASN A 40 -12.75 12.63 -3.07
CA ASN A 40 -11.56 13.46 -3.00
C ASN A 40 -10.28 12.67 -2.71
N GLU A 41 -10.37 11.35 -2.53
CA GLU A 41 -9.25 10.48 -2.23
C GLU A 41 -8.76 9.74 -3.48
N ALA A 42 -7.48 9.41 -3.48
CA ALA A 42 -6.87 8.48 -4.42
C ALA A 42 -6.04 7.46 -3.65
N VAL A 43 -6.02 6.23 -4.16
CA VAL A 43 -5.14 5.17 -3.69
C VAL A 43 -4.19 4.81 -4.83
N PHE A 44 -2.94 4.54 -4.51
CA PHE A 44 -1.92 4.17 -5.49
C PHE A 44 -1.40 2.77 -5.18
N ASP A 45 -1.30 1.96 -6.22
CA ASP A 45 -0.64 0.67 -6.23
C ASP A 45 0.23 0.60 -7.48
N ILE A 46 1.55 0.59 -7.29
CA ILE A 46 2.50 0.90 -8.37
C ILE A 46 3.34 -0.33 -8.67
N TYR A 47 3.44 -0.64 -9.95
CA TYR A 47 4.07 -1.84 -10.49
C TYR A 47 5.12 -1.47 -11.52
N PHE A 48 6.20 -2.24 -11.55
CA PHE A 48 7.23 -2.17 -12.56
C PHE A 48 7.23 -3.49 -13.33
N ASN A 49 6.95 -3.43 -14.63
CA ASN A 49 6.97 -4.62 -15.48
C ASN A 49 8.42 -5.02 -15.81
N SER A 50 9.05 -5.78 -14.91
CA SER A 50 10.42 -6.27 -15.07
C SER A 50 10.62 -7.21 -16.26
N ASP A 51 9.55 -7.82 -16.77
CA ASP A 51 9.63 -8.76 -17.90
C ASP A 51 9.77 -8.03 -19.23
N SER A 52 9.27 -6.79 -19.30
CA SER A 52 9.33 -5.93 -20.49
C SER A 52 10.36 -4.81 -20.39
N LEU A 53 10.71 -4.38 -19.17
CA LEU A 53 11.64 -3.29 -18.91
C LEU A 53 12.81 -3.80 -18.07
N TYR A 54 14.00 -3.72 -18.65
CA TYR A 54 15.22 -3.99 -17.92
C TYR A 54 15.53 -2.83 -16.95
N ILE A 55 15.53 -3.11 -15.65
CA ILE A 55 15.61 -2.09 -14.59
C ILE A 55 16.89 -1.26 -14.72
N ASP A 56 18.06 -1.88 -14.87
CA ASP A 56 19.32 -1.11 -14.94
C ASP A 56 19.29 -0.13 -16.11
N SER A 57 18.93 -0.60 -17.31
CA SER A 57 18.85 0.25 -18.51
C SER A 57 17.81 1.35 -18.35
N TYR A 58 16.66 1.05 -17.75
CA TYR A 58 15.63 2.06 -17.49
C TYR A 58 16.12 3.18 -16.56
N PHE A 59 16.92 2.84 -15.56
CA PHE A 59 17.50 3.82 -14.62
C PHE A 59 18.87 4.38 -15.07
N GLY A 60 19.40 3.94 -16.21
CA GLY A 60 20.72 4.36 -16.72
C GLY A 60 21.90 3.79 -15.92
N LEU A 61 21.72 2.64 -15.29
CA LEU A 61 22.74 1.93 -14.52
C LEU A 61 23.50 0.90 -15.39
N PRO A 62 24.75 0.55 -15.02
CA PRO A 62 25.43 -0.60 -15.59
C PRO A 62 24.63 -1.91 -15.39
N ASN A 63 24.69 -2.82 -16.36
CA ASN A 63 24.00 -4.11 -16.26
C ASN A 63 24.49 -4.91 -15.04
N GLY A 64 23.55 -5.48 -14.29
CA GLY A 64 23.81 -6.26 -13.08
C GLY A 64 23.89 -5.44 -11.81
N THR A 65 23.63 -4.12 -11.87
CA THR A 65 23.67 -3.25 -10.68
C THR A 65 22.46 -3.48 -9.78
N PHE A 66 21.27 -3.65 -10.35
CA PHE A 66 20.06 -3.92 -9.59
C PHE A 66 19.99 -5.39 -9.18
N ASN A 67 20.12 -5.64 -7.88
CA ASN A 67 19.82 -6.91 -7.25
C ASN A 67 18.46 -6.85 -6.54
N LYS A 68 17.49 -7.67 -6.97
CA LYS A 68 16.14 -7.71 -6.39
C LYS A 68 16.12 -8.13 -4.91
N ASP A 69 17.14 -8.83 -4.44
CA ASP A 69 17.23 -9.33 -3.07
C ASP A 69 17.80 -8.25 -2.14
N GLU A 70 18.69 -7.40 -2.66
CA GLU A 70 19.35 -6.33 -1.90
C GLU A 70 18.70 -4.96 -2.09
N HIS A 71 17.97 -4.74 -3.19
CA HIS A 71 17.42 -3.44 -3.57
C HIS A 71 15.90 -3.47 -3.69
N VAL A 72 15.30 -2.30 -3.50
CA VAL A 72 13.87 -2.05 -3.73
C VAL A 72 13.72 -0.83 -4.63
N ILE A 73 12.63 -0.78 -5.40
CA ILE A 73 12.19 0.43 -6.06
C ILE A 73 11.08 1.06 -5.22
N VAL A 74 11.23 2.33 -4.86
CA VAL A 74 10.18 3.10 -4.17
C VAL A 74 9.75 4.29 -5.02
N CYS A 75 8.46 4.59 -4.99
CA CYS A 75 7.87 5.77 -5.57
C CYS A 75 7.71 6.84 -4.49
N LYS A 76 8.41 7.96 -4.65
CA LYS A 76 8.16 9.15 -3.84
C LYS A 76 7.06 9.99 -4.49
N LEU A 77 5.92 10.11 -3.82
CA LEU A 77 4.82 10.95 -4.26
C LEU A 77 5.05 12.42 -3.87
N PRO A 78 4.61 13.39 -4.69
CA PRO A 78 4.78 14.83 -4.48
C PRO A 78 3.75 15.36 -3.48
N VAL A 79 3.82 14.84 -2.25
CA VAL A 79 2.91 15.18 -1.16
C VAL A 79 3.38 16.39 -0.36
N ASN A 80 2.54 17.42 -0.21
CA ASN A 80 2.80 18.57 0.67
C ASN A 80 2.37 18.20 2.10
N THR A 81 3.28 17.67 2.91
CA THR A 81 2.91 17.18 4.25
C THR A 81 3.25 18.15 5.37
N ARG A 82 2.23 18.56 6.15
CA ARG A 82 2.36 18.86 7.59
C ARG A 82 2.09 17.60 8.48
N ASN A 83 1.54 16.52 7.92
CA ASN A 83 1.08 15.33 8.65
C ASN A 83 1.81 14.03 8.25
N SER A 84 1.58 12.95 9.02
CA SER A 84 2.15 11.60 8.93
C SER A 84 1.80 10.77 7.66
N THR A 85 1.40 11.39 6.56
CA THR A 85 1.11 10.68 5.30
C THR A 85 2.42 10.12 4.72
N PRO A 86 2.48 8.84 4.32
CA PRO A 86 3.69 8.28 3.75
C PRO A 86 4.07 9.00 2.47
N LYS A 87 5.33 9.41 2.36
CA LYS A 87 5.87 10.03 1.13
C LYS A 87 6.31 8.99 0.11
N TYR A 88 6.49 7.75 0.53
CA TYR A 88 7.06 6.66 -0.26
C TYR A 88 6.11 5.49 -0.30
N LEU A 89 5.96 4.92 -1.49
CA LEU A 89 5.24 3.68 -1.73
C LEU A 89 6.20 2.69 -2.37
N ASP A 90 6.14 1.43 -1.94
CA ASP A 90 6.90 0.37 -2.59
C ASP A 90 6.35 0.14 -4.01
N VAL A 91 7.26 -0.04 -4.96
CA VAL A 91 6.92 -0.42 -6.34
C VAL A 91 7.11 -1.91 -6.46
N LYS A 92 6.02 -2.62 -6.75
CA LYS A 92 6.00 -4.08 -6.92
C LYS A 92 6.65 -4.46 -8.24
N LEU A 93 7.40 -5.54 -8.27
CA LEU A 93 8.02 -6.07 -9.49
C LEU A 93 7.12 -7.14 -10.10
N GLY A 94 6.89 -7.05 -11.41
CA GLY A 94 5.99 -7.95 -12.15
C GLY A 94 4.54 -7.48 -12.13
N LEU A 95 3.72 -8.13 -12.96
CA LEU A 95 2.30 -7.78 -13.16
C LEU A 95 1.33 -8.86 -12.64
N ASP A 96 1.84 -10.04 -12.26
CA ASP A 96 1.03 -11.21 -11.93
C ASP A 96 0.11 -11.00 -10.72
N SER A 97 0.47 -10.09 -9.81
CA SER A 97 -0.31 -9.77 -8.62
C SER A 97 -1.33 -8.65 -8.82
N ILE A 98 -1.52 -8.15 -10.05
CA ILE A 98 -2.51 -7.11 -10.33
C ILE A 98 -3.90 -7.74 -10.43
N ASP A 99 -4.74 -7.49 -9.42
CA ASP A 99 -6.16 -7.81 -9.47
C ASP A 99 -6.98 -6.56 -9.75
N CYS A 100 -7.55 -6.44 -10.96
CA CYS A 100 -8.40 -5.31 -11.32
C CYS A 100 -9.77 -5.29 -10.63
N SER A 101 -10.21 -6.43 -10.08
CA SER A 101 -11.46 -6.57 -9.35
C SER A 101 -11.33 -6.31 -7.85
N ASP A 102 -10.11 -6.21 -7.32
CA ASP A 102 -9.88 -6.01 -5.90
C ASP A 102 -10.44 -4.66 -5.41
N GLU A 103 -11.06 -4.70 -4.24
CA GLU A 103 -11.70 -3.57 -3.60
C GLU A 103 -10.77 -2.97 -2.53
N TYR A 104 -11.00 -1.71 -2.16
CA TYR A 104 -10.20 -1.12 -1.09
C TYR A 104 -10.48 -1.85 0.23
N THR A 105 -9.43 -2.45 0.79
CA THR A 105 -9.39 -2.92 2.16
C THR A 105 -8.45 -2.02 2.94
N GLY A 106 -8.89 -1.46 4.08
CA GLY A 106 -8.09 -0.50 4.87
C GLY A 106 -6.73 -1.03 5.37
N LYS A 107 -6.47 -2.32 5.15
CA LYS A 107 -5.24 -3.02 5.50
C LYS A 107 -4.19 -3.04 4.38
N SER A 108 -4.56 -2.81 3.12
CA SER A 108 -3.62 -3.03 2.00
C SER A 108 -3.16 -1.74 1.32
N TYR A 109 -3.81 -0.62 1.61
CA TYR A 109 -3.72 0.57 0.77
C TYR A 109 -3.72 1.87 1.57
N PHE A 110 -2.87 2.82 1.16
CA PHE A 110 -2.88 4.19 1.66
C PHE A 110 -3.77 5.09 0.83
N LYS A 111 -4.61 5.85 1.53
CA LYS A 111 -5.42 6.91 0.95
C LYS A 111 -4.66 8.22 0.97
N PHE A 112 -4.68 8.91 -0.16
CA PHE A 112 -4.14 10.23 -0.33
C PHE A 112 -5.29 11.19 -0.62
N ASP A 113 -5.48 12.15 0.27
CA ASP A 113 -6.39 13.27 0.01
C ASP A 113 -5.77 14.18 -1.07
N ASN A 114 -6.59 14.64 -2.01
CA ASN A 114 -6.16 15.51 -3.09
C ASN A 114 -5.53 16.83 -2.62
N SER A 115 -5.88 17.34 -1.44
CA SER A 115 -5.24 18.53 -0.86
C SER A 115 -3.74 18.35 -0.60
N VAL A 116 -3.28 17.10 -0.55
CA VAL A 116 -1.89 16.76 -0.27
C VAL A 116 -1.09 16.50 -1.55
N LEU A 117 -1.73 16.04 -2.64
CA LEU A 117 -1.08 15.71 -3.91
C LEU A 117 -0.92 16.96 -4.79
N ASN A 118 0.33 17.39 -5.01
CA ASN A 118 0.56 18.64 -5.74
C ASN A 118 0.74 18.47 -7.26
N LYS A 119 1.06 17.26 -7.71
CA LYS A 119 1.42 16.96 -9.11
C LYS A 119 1.10 15.51 -9.48
N ASN A 120 1.00 15.25 -10.77
CA ASN A 120 0.83 13.91 -11.36
C ASN A 120 2.18 13.28 -11.70
N GLU A 121 3.16 13.41 -10.81
CA GLU A 121 4.50 12.85 -10.99
C GLU A 121 4.85 11.93 -9.82
N CYS A 122 5.74 10.99 -10.06
CA CYS A 122 6.36 10.19 -9.04
C CYS A 122 7.85 10.16 -9.28
N LYS A 123 8.64 10.29 -8.22
CA LYS A 123 10.08 10.09 -8.29
C LYS A 123 10.41 8.67 -7.85
N LEU A 124 10.73 7.82 -8.81
CA LEU A 124 11.24 6.48 -8.57
C LEU A 124 12.66 6.54 -8.02
N LEU A 125 12.95 5.75 -7.01
CA LEU A 125 14.25 5.63 -6.37
C LEU A 125 14.60 4.14 -6.23
N ILE A 126 15.82 3.76 -6.61
CA ILE A 126 16.38 2.46 -6.22
C ILE A 126 17.11 2.64 -4.89
N VAL A 127 16.71 1.87 -3.88
CA VAL A 127 17.21 1.99 -2.50
C VAL A 127 17.67 0.62 -2.00
N SER A 128 18.76 0.59 -1.23
CA SER A 128 19.20 -0.63 -0.54
C SER A 128 18.24 -1.03 0.58
N LYS A 129 17.84 -2.30 0.62
CA LYS A 129 16.95 -2.89 1.63
C LYS A 129 17.59 -2.93 3.01
N ASN A 130 18.91 -3.14 3.09
CA ASN A 130 19.62 -3.30 4.37
C ASN A 130 19.83 -1.97 5.11
N GLU A 131 19.65 -0.84 4.43
CA GLU A 131 19.94 0.49 5.00
C GLU A 131 18.74 1.42 5.12
N GLY A 132 17.62 1.08 4.48
CA GLY A 132 16.33 1.67 4.78
C GLY A 132 15.67 0.84 5.88
N GLY A 133 15.44 1.38 7.07
CA GLY A 133 14.70 0.67 8.11
C GLY A 133 13.34 0.22 7.56
N ILE A 134 13.25 -1.05 7.16
CA ILE A 134 11.99 -1.68 6.78
C ILE A 134 11.30 -1.95 8.11
N ILE A 135 10.45 -1.03 8.54
CA ILE A 135 9.53 -1.34 9.62
C ILE A 135 8.41 -2.14 8.96
N GLU A 136 8.55 -3.46 8.96
CA GLU A 136 7.41 -4.35 8.74
C GLU A 136 6.41 -4.12 9.87
N LYS A 137 5.50 -3.17 9.70
CA LYS A 137 4.25 -3.21 10.45
C LYS A 137 3.36 -4.22 9.75
N GLU A 138 3.07 -5.30 10.47
CA GLU A 138 2.21 -6.42 10.07
C GLU A 138 1.23 -6.04 8.94
N LYS A 139 1.45 -6.62 7.76
CA LYS A 139 0.60 -6.55 6.54
C LYS A 139 0.62 -5.24 5.74
N GLN A 140 1.38 -4.23 6.15
CA GLN A 140 1.57 -2.99 5.39
C GLN A 140 3.04 -2.70 5.25
N THR A 141 3.60 -2.88 4.03
CA THR A 141 4.99 -2.54 3.73
C THR A 141 5.13 -1.00 3.71
N MET A 142 5.18 -0.40 4.90
CA MET A 142 5.46 1.02 5.08
C MET A 142 6.98 1.18 5.19
N ARG A 143 7.64 1.61 4.12
CA ARG A 143 9.02 2.10 4.25
C ARG A 143 8.98 3.57 4.65
N THR A 144 9.17 3.84 5.94
CA THR A 144 9.43 5.20 6.43
C THR A 144 10.84 5.60 5.99
N PHE A 145 11.00 6.00 4.73
CA PHE A 145 12.27 6.53 4.25
C PHE A 145 12.44 7.96 4.76
N ASN A 146 13.13 8.11 5.89
CA ASN A 146 13.49 9.43 6.43
C ASN A 146 14.60 10.04 5.58
N GLU A 147 14.20 10.83 4.57
CA GLU A 147 15.10 11.56 3.68
C GLU A 147 16.08 12.50 4.44
N TRP A 148 15.69 12.97 5.63
CA TRP A 148 16.39 14.01 6.40
C TRP A 148 17.70 13.53 7.06
N GLY A 149 17.98 12.22 7.09
CA GLY A 149 19.23 11.66 7.63
C GLY A 149 19.99 10.74 6.68
N THR A 150 19.45 10.50 5.48
CA THR A 150 20.03 9.60 4.48
C THR A 150 21.11 10.31 3.67
N SER A 151 22.36 9.98 3.97
CA SER A 151 23.48 10.25 3.08
C SER A 151 23.20 9.73 1.66
N SER A 152 23.70 10.45 0.66
CA SER A 152 23.60 10.12 -0.78
C SER A 152 24.04 8.70 -1.16
N LYS A 153 24.67 7.95 -0.24
CA LYS A 153 25.12 6.56 -0.41
C LYS A 153 23.98 5.52 -0.47
N ARG A 154 22.77 5.87 -0.03
CA ARG A 154 21.65 4.90 0.10
C ARG A 154 20.75 4.74 -1.13
N ILE A 155 20.85 5.68 -2.07
CA ILE A 155 20.02 5.71 -3.28
C ILE A 155 20.90 5.46 -4.49
N LEU A 156 20.70 4.33 -5.17
CA LEU A 156 21.50 3.93 -6.32
C LEU A 156 21.14 4.69 -7.58
N ALA A 157 19.85 4.95 -7.80
CA ALA A 157 19.36 5.69 -8.96
C ALA A 157 18.06 6.42 -8.65
N ARG A 158 17.76 7.41 -9.49
CA ARG A 158 16.55 8.24 -9.39
C ARG A 158 16.00 8.49 -10.78
N LYS A 159 14.68 8.40 -10.95
CA LYS A 159 14.01 8.77 -12.19
C LYS A 159 12.63 9.34 -11.89
N THR A 160 12.31 10.51 -12.44
CA THR A 160 10.97 11.07 -12.33
C THR A 160 10.13 10.59 -13.51
N ILE A 161 8.91 10.17 -13.22
CA ILE A 161 7.94 9.74 -14.21
C ILE A 161 6.61 10.44 -13.98
N GLU A 162 5.85 10.66 -15.04
CA GLU A 162 4.46 11.04 -14.92
C GLU A 162 3.62 9.82 -14.55
N ILE A 163 2.65 10.01 -13.66
CA ILE A 163 1.72 8.99 -13.21
C ILE A 163 0.28 9.53 -13.27
N PRO A 164 -0.49 9.17 -14.31
CA PRO A 164 -1.88 9.58 -14.39
C PRO A 164 -2.67 8.85 -13.30
N TYR A 165 -3.52 9.58 -12.58
CA TYR A 165 -4.41 8.97 -11.59
C TYR A 165 -5.80 9.61 -11.63
N LYS A 166 -6.79 8.90 -11.11
CA LYS A 166 -8.16 9.38 -10.88
C LYS A 166 -8.53 9.24 -9.40
N LYS A 167 -9.44 10.10 -8.97
CA LYS A 167 -10.00 10.09 -7.62
C LYS A 167 -11.08 9.01 -7.48
N LYS A 168 -11.50 8.74 -6.24
CA LYS A 168 -12.56 7.76 -5.91
C LYS A 168 -12.22 6.31 -6.32
N LYS A 169 -10.95 6.00 -6.56
CA LYS A 169 -10.53 4.67 -6.98
C LYS A 169 -9.12 4.30 -6.52
N ILE A 170 -8.83 3.02 -6.64
CA ILE A 170 -7.48 2.46 -6.61
C ILE A 170 -6.87 2.64 -8.00
N ASN A 171 -5.73 3.32 -8.06
CA ASN A 171 -4.96 3.54 -9.28
C ASN A 171 -3.87 2.48 -9.33
N ARG A 172 -4.04 1.50 -10.22
CA ARG A 172 -3.10 0.39 -10.44
C ARG A 172 -2.19 0.80 -11.58
N LEU A 173 -1.07 1.39 -11.23
CA LEU A 173 -0.18 2.07 -12.16
C LEU A 173 0.97 1.16 -12.53
N VAL A 174 1.21 0.99 -13.83
CA VAL A 174 2.36 0.25 -14.35
C VAL A 174 3.35 1.23 -14.96
N VAL A 175 4.61 1.12 -14.55
CA VAL A 175 5.73 1.89 -15.09
C VAL A 175 6.12 1.35 -16.46
N SER A 176 6.27 2.25 -17.42
CA SER A 176 6.73 1.99 -18.78
C SER A 176 7.87 2.92 -19.19
N TRP A 177 8.44 2.69 -20.39
CA TRP A 177 9.47 3.56 -20.96
C TRP A 177 8.99 5.01 -21.16
N ARG A 178 7.69 5.22 -21.39
CA ARG A 178 7.08 6.54 -21.64
C ARG A 178 6.54 7.21 -20.38
N GLY A 179 6.59 6.55 -19.23
CA GLY A 179 5.95 7.00 -17.99
C GLY A 179 5.04 5.93 -17.39
N GLY A 180 4.22 6.30 -16.41
CA GLY A 180 3.21 5.42 -15.82
C GLY A 180 1.89 5.43 -16.57
N TYR A 181 1.16 4.31 -16.53
CA TYR A 181 -0.21 4.23 -17.04
C TYR A 181 -1.11 3.39 -16.14
N GLU A 182 -2.41 3.65 -16.15
CA GLU A 182 -3.39 2.83 -15.47
C GLU A 182 -3.58 1.50 -16.20
N TYR A 183 -3.33 0.39 -15.51
CA TYR A 183 -3.48 -0.95 -16.05
C TYR A 183 -4.95 -1.39 -16.07
N CYS A 184 -5.68 -1.16 -14.98
CA CYS A 184 -7.09 -1.50 -14.84
C CYS A 184 -7.96 -0.35 -15.35
N ARG A 185 -8.36 -0.42 -16.61
CA ARG A 185 -9.19 0.59 -17.27
C ARG A 185 -10.66 0.50 -16.90
#